data_AF-A0AAN7VBV0-F1
#
_entry.id   AF-A0AAN7VBV0-F1
#
_cell.length_a   1.000
_cell.length_b   1.000
_cell.length_c   1.000
_cell.angle_alpha   90.00
_cell.angle_beta   90.00
_cell.angle_gamma   90.00
#
_symmetry.space_group_name_H-M   'P 1'
#
loop_
_entity.id
_entity.type
_entity.pdbx_description
1 polymer ?
#
loop_
_entity_poly.entity_id
_entity_poly.type
_entity_poly.pdbx_seq_one_letter_code
_entity_poly.pdbx_strand_id
1 'polypeptide(L)'
;MQSNNDKKKVYRLVLTGGPCGGKTTGQSRLCTFFENLGWKVFRVPETASVLLSGGIKFSDLNAEQVYQFQENLLKTMLQIENTFFELASTSSRNCLIICDRGAMDPSAFISKETWERMMRENNWNNVELRDNRYNQIVHMVTAARGAEDFYSTEDHACRSEGVDLARDLDHNAAAAWVGHPYFDVIDNSTDFEGKMRRMIGSVCQRLGIDTGDRLLTNSRKLKFLVTGPLPDDSIYPSFQDFEVVHNYLQSEPPNQVRLRKRGQAGHFSYIHTVRRPVKLGQVVEVKTQLTHRDYINLLAQKDSSHFTIYKKRRCFLVNNQYFQLDIYQSPSHPRCKGLMLLETYTALNESSLRERLPVFLKLEKEVTGNPNYSMFNLSLREDWKNSKKFCATIAGPNDVQKYSKKQNGHIDEGPIREKINGHASDIEGNNTLTNGNTFTSKV
;
A
#
# COMPACT_ATOMS: atom_id res chain seq x y z
N MET A 1 41.44 14.70 -8.88
CA MET A 1 40.29 13.85 -8.54
C MET A 1 39.04 14.53 -9.07
N GLN A 2 38.47 14.04 -10.17
CA GLN A 2 37.24 14.58 -10.74
C GLN A 2 36.09 14.31 -9.77
N SER A 3 35.55 15.36 -9.17
CA SER A 3 34.27 15.30 -8.46
C SER A 3 33.19 15.00 -9.50
N ASN A 4 32.64 13.78 -9.48
CA ASN A 4 31.43 13.47 -10.21
C ASN A 4 30.33 14.37 -9.65
N ASN A 5 30.03 15.45 -10.38
CA ASN A 5 29.01 16.41 -10.03
C ASN A 5 27.67 15.79 -10.40
N ASP A 6 27.20 14.83 -9.60
CA ASP A 6 25.89 14.21 -9.78
C ASP A 6 24.84 15.31 -9.65
N LYS A 7 24.35 15.79 -10.80
CA LYS A 7 23.23 16.73 -10.87
C LYS A 7 22.07 16.12 -10.10
N LYS A 8 21.67 16.80 -9.03
CA LYS A 8 20.51 16.45 -8.21
C LYS A 8 19.30 16.20 -9.11
N LYS A 9 18.65 15.06 -8.94
CA LYS A 9 17.49 14.67 -9.74
C LYS A 9 16.20 15.12 -9.05
N VAL A 10 15.34 15.84 -9.76
CA VAL A 10 13.94 16.07 -9.38
C VAL A 10 13.09 15.22 -10.31
N TYR A 11 12.34 14.28 -9.75
CA TYR A 11 11.51 13.35 -10.50
C TYR A 11 10.04 13.54 -10.15
N ARG A 12 9.23 13.87 -11.16
CA ARG A 12 7.81 14.21 -11.04
C ARG A 12 6.99 13.02 -11.52
N LEU A 13 6.31 12.37 -10.58
CA LEU A 13 5.54 11.16 -10.79
C LEU A 13 4.05 11.46 -10.56
N VAL A 14 3.20 11.09 -11.50
CA VAL A 14 1.74 11.08 -11.30
C VAL A 14 1.28 9.68 -10.96
N LEU A 15 0.47 9.54 -9.91
CA LEU A 15 -0.34 8.34 -9.69
C LEU A 15 -1.79 8.65 -10.09
N THR A 16 -2.24 8.03 -11.18
CA THR A 16 -3.61 8.15 -11.69
C THR A 16 -4.36 6.81 -11.58
N GLY A 17 -5.65 6.82 -11.90
CA GLY A 17 -6.52 5.65 -11.95
C GLY A 17 -7.86 5.83 -11.28
N GLY A 18 -8.72 4.83 -11.41
CA GLY A 18 -10.07 4.81 -10.84
C GLY A 18 -10.09 4.70 -9.31
N PRO A 19 -11.29 4.74 -8.71
CA PRO A 19 -11.47 4.47 -7.28
C PRO A 19 -10.96 3.06 -6.93
N CYS A 20 -10.52 2.85 -5.68
CA CYS A 20 -9.99 1.56 -5.21
C CYS A 20 -8.78 0.98 -5.99
N GLY A 21 -8.05 1.79 -6.77
CA GLY A 21 -6.83 1.33 -7.47
C GLY A 21 -5.60 1.10 -6.57
N GLY A 22 -5.63 1.61 -5.33
CA GLY A 22 -4.52 1.53 -4.37
C GLY A 22 -3.57 2.72 -4.35
N LYS A 23 -3.94 3.85 -4.98
CA LYS A 23 -3.10 5.07 -5.09
C LYS A 23 -2.56 5.57 -3.75
N THR A 24 -3.42 5.81 -2.75
CA THR A 24 -3.01 6.32 -1.42
C THR A 24 -2.01 5.42 -0.71
N THR A 25 -2.23 4.10 -0.79
CA THR A 25 -1.28 3.11 -0.26
C THR A 25 0.02 3.10 -1.06
N GLY A 26 -0.07 3.21 -2.39
CA GLY A 26 1.05 3.34 -3.31
C GLY A 26 1.94 4.54 -3.00
N GLN A 27 1.36 5.73 -2.81
CA GLN A 27 2.09 6.94 -2.40
C GLN A 27 2.86 6.71 -1.09
N SER A 28 2.22 6.10 -0.09
CA SER A 28 2.84 5.82 1.21
C SER A 28 4.02 4.83 1.09
N ARG A 29 3.89 3.85 0.20
CA ARG A 29 4.92 2.84 -0.09
C ARG A 29 6.11 3.44 -0.84
N LEU A 30 5.85 4.24 -1.88
CA LEU A 30 6.88 4.99 -2.60
C LEU A 30 7.62 5.95 -1.67
N CYS A 31 6.90 6.73 -0.86
CA CYS A 31 7.50 7.64 0.11
C CYS A 31 8.46 6.90 1.04
N THR A 32 7.99 5.84 1.70
CA THR A 32 8.83 5.04 2.59
C THR A 32 10.04 4.44 1.87
N PHE A 33 9.86 3.94 0.65
CA PHE A 33 10.94 3.32 -0.12
C PHE A 33 12.03 4.34 -0.48
N PHE A 34 11.66 5.46 -1.09
CA PHE A 34 12.60 6.48 -1.55
C PHE A 34 13.26 7.24 -0.40
N GLU A 35 12.54 7.52 0.69
CA GLU A 35 13.14 8.12 1.89
C GLU A 35 14.22 7.21 2.50
N ASN A 36 14.01 5.89 2.50
CA ASN A 36 15.03 4.92 2.96
C ASN A 36 16.24 4.86 2.02
N LEU A 37 16.10 5.27 0.75
CA LEU A 37 17.22 5.44 -0.19
C LEU A 37 17.91 6.80 -0.06
N GLY A 38 17.52 7.63 0.91
CA GLY A 38 18.10 8.96 1.09
C GLY A 38 17.50 10.04 0.19
N TRP A 39 16.40 9.77 -0.52
CA TRP A 39 15.69 10.79 -1.30
C TRP A 39 14.79 11.65 -0.39
N LYS A 40 14.56 12.90 -0.78
CA LYS A 40 13.49 13.73 -0.22
C LYS A 40 12.22 13.47 -1.02
N VAL A 41 11.13 13.13 -0.35
CA VAL A 41 9.84 12.88 -1.03
C VAL A 41 8.85 14.00 -0.72
N PHE A 42 8.22 14.53 -1.75
CA PHE A 42 7.09 15.46 -1.68
C PHE A 42 5.83 14.75 -2.15
N ARG A 43 4.71 15.03 -1.49
CA ARG A 43 3.39 14.51 -1.86
C ARG A 43 2.48 15.69 -2.14
N VAL A 44 2.03 15.80 -3.38
CA VAL A 44 1.07 16.82 -3.80
C VAL A 44 -0.32 16.25 -3.55
N PRO A 45 -1.15 16.89 -2.71
CA PRO A 45 -2.49 16.40 -2.40
C PRO A 45 -3.42 16.50 -3.62
N GLU A 46 -4.42 15.64 -3.68
CA GLU A 46 -5.46 15.70 -4.71
C GLU A 46 -6.23 17.02 -4.59
N THR A 47 -6.07 17.89 -5.58
CA THR A 47 -6.65 19.25 -5.56
C THR A 47 -8.18 19.23 -5.51
N ALA A 48 -8.82 18.26 -6.18
CA ALA A 48 -10.27 18.10 -6.13
C ALA A 48 -10.75 17.83 -4.70
N SER A 49 -10.08 16.94 -3.97
CA SER A 49 -10.38 16.67 -2.56
C SER A 49 -10.23 17.91 -1.68
N VAL A 50 -9.20 18.74 -1.93
CA VAL A 50 -9.02 20.02 -1.21
C VAL A 50 -10.19 20.96 -1.44
N LEU A 51 -10.57 21.19 -2.70
CA LEU A 51 -11.65 22.13 -3.06
C LEU A 51 -13.03 21.67 -2.60
N LEU A 52 -13.35 20.37 -2.77
CA LEU A 52 -14.65 19.81 -2.36
C LEU A 52 -14.82 19.78 -0.85
N SER A 53 -13.74 19.50 -0.10
CA SER A 53 -13.77 19.60 1.37
C SER A 53 -14.01 21.03 1.87
N GLY A 54 -13.75 22.05 1.04
CA GLY A 54 -14.00 23.46 1.30
C GLY A 54 -15.47 23.89 1.14
N GLY A 55 -16.38 22.98 0.81
CA GLY A 55 -17.83 23.25 0.73
C GLY A 55 -18.41 23.34 -0.67
N ILE A 56 -17.61 23.07 -1.71
CA ILE A 56 -18.12 23.03 -3.09
C ILE A 56 -18.90 21.74 -3.31
N LYS A 57 -20.14 21.86 -3.81
CA LYS A 57 -21.02 20.73 -4.14
C LYS A 57 -21.40 20.80 -5.61
N PHE A 58 -21.11 19.73 -6.35
CA PHE A 58 -21.46 19.65 -7.78
C PHE A 58 -22.96 19.73 -8.05
N SER A 59 -23.80 19.27 -7.11
CA SER A 59 -25.27 19.34 -7.22
C SER A 59 -25.81 20.76 -7.35
N ASP A 60 -25.03 21.75 -6.91
CA ASP A 60 -25.47 23.14 -6.80
C ASP A 60 -25.02 23.98 -8.02
N LEU A 61 -24.33 23.34 -8.98
CA LEU A 61 -23.71 24.01 -10.13
C LEU A 61 -24.48 23.74 -11.42
N ASN A 62 -24.73 24.79 -12.19
CA ASN A 62 -25.18 24.66 -13.58
C ASN A 62 -23.99 24.32 -14.52
N ALA A 63 -24.29 24.03 -15.79
CA ALA A 63 -23.26 23.60 -16.76
C ALA A 63 -22.08 24.57 -16.91
N GLU A 64 -22.33 25.88 -16.91
CA GLU A 64 -21.26 26.87 -17.03
C GLU A 64 -20.47 26.99 -15.71
N GLN A 65 -21.12 26.88 -14.56
CA GLN A 65 -20.44 26.83 -13.27
C GLN A 65 -19.57 25.57 -13.12
N VAL A 66 -20.00 24.43 -13.69
CA VAL A 66 -19.18 23.21 -13.76
C VAL A 66 -17.93 23.45 -14.60
N TYR A 67 -18.04 24.13 -15.74
CA TYR A 67 -16.88 24.51 -16.54
C TYR A 67 -15.91 25.40 -15.75
N GLN A 68 -16.41 26.49 -15.15
CA GLN A 68 -15.61 27.40 -14.34
C GLN A 68 -14.94 26.67 -13.17
N PHE A 69 -15.64 25.73 -12.55
CA PHE A 69 -15.06 24.90 -11.50
C PHE A 69 -13.90 24.04 -12.01
N GLN A 70 -14.07 23.35 -13.14
CA GLN A 70 -13.02 22.50 -13.71
C GLN A 70 -11.79 23.31 -14.15
N GLU A 71 -12.01 24.50 -14.68
CA GLU A 71 -10.95 25.44 -15.03
C GLU A 71 -10.18 25.90 -13.78
N ASN A 72 -10.89 26.31 -12.72
CA ASN A 72 -10.27 26.73 -11.46
C ASN A 72 -9.57 25.56 -10.74
N LEU A 73 -10.12 24.35 -10.84
CA LEU A 73 -9.50 23.12 -10.35
C LEU A 73 -8.13 22.92 -11.00
N LEU A 74 -8.06 23.00 -12.34
CA LEU A 74 -6.82 22.83 -13.07
C LEU A 74 -5.82 23.96 -12.76
N LYS A 75 -6.25 25.24 -12.75
CA LYS A 75 -5.40 26.37 -12.33
C LYS A 75 -4.78 26.14 -10.95
N THR A 76 -5.60 25.72 -9.99
CA THR A 76 -5.17 25.46 -8.62
C THR A 76 -4.19 24.29 -8.57
N MET A 77 -4.48 23.20 -9.29
CA MET A 77 -3.60 22.03 -9.37
C MET A 77 -2.22 22.42 -9.90
N LEU A 78 -2.17 23.18 -11.00
CA LEU A 78 -0.92 23.65 -11.58
C LEU A 78 -0.10 24.51 -10.60
N GLN A 79 -0.76 25.39 -9.85
CA GLN A 79 -0.09 26.25 -8.88
C GLN A 79 0.47 25.48 -7.67
N ILE A 80 -0.31 24.55 -7.12
CA ILE A 80 0.15 23.71 -6.01
C ILE A 80 1.36 22.88 -6.46
N GLU A 81 1.26 22.23 -7.62
CA GLU A 81 2.37 21.45 -8.18
C GLU A 81 3.62 22.30 -8.43
N ASN A 82 3.49 23.48 -9.03
CA ASN A 82 4.62 24.39 -9.26
C ASN A 82 5.34 24.73 -7.94
N THR A 83 4.56 24.98 -6.87
CA THR A 83 5.11 25.24 -5.53
C THR A 83 5.97 24.07 -5.05
N PHE A 84 5.49 22.83 -5.19
CA PHE A 84 6.28 21.65 -4.83
C PHE A 84 7.48 21.42 -5.75
N PHE A 85 7.37 21.74 -7.04
CA PHE A 85 8.46 21.62 -8.00
C PHE A 85 9.61 22.60 -7.68
N GLU A 86 9.27 23.83 -7.30
CA GLU A 86 10.22 24.85 -6.83
C GLU A 86 10.86 24.46 -5.49
N LEU A 87 10.06 23.99 -4.52
CA LEU A 87 10.60 23.50 -3.25
C LEU A 87 11.55 22.31 -3.43
N ALA A 88 11.28 21.43 -4.41
CA ALA A 88 12.16 20.32 -4.72
C ALA A 88 13.46 20.77 -5.40
N SER A 89 13.42 21.79 -6.27
CA SER A 89 14.62 22.30 -6.95
C SER A 89 15.61 22.97 -5.98
N THR A 90 15.11 23.53 -4.88
CA THR A 90 15.95 24.09 -3.80
C THR A 90 16.57 23.03 -2.87
N SER A 91 16.17 21.76 -3.00
CA SER A 91 16.64 20.71 -2.10
C SER A 91 18.13 20.40 -2.27
N SER A 92 18.77 19.98 -1.18
CA SER A 92 20.14 19.42 -1.21
C SER A 92 20.20 17.95 -1.62
N ARG A 93 19.05 17.26 -1.68
CA ARG A 93 18.93 15.81 -1.94
C ARG A 93 18.22 15.57 -3.27
N ASN A 94 18.33 14.35 -3.80
CA ASN A 94 17.45 13.89 -4.88
C ASN A 94 15.98 13.94 -4.40
N CYS A 95 15.08 14.37 -5.27
CA CYS A 95 13.68 14.58 -4.95
C CYS A 95 12.77 13.70 -5.79
N LEU A 96 11.83 13.03 -5.14
CA LEU A 96 10.66 12.43 -5.77
C LEU A 96 9.44 13.25 -5.39
N ILE A 97 8.69 13.71 -6.38
CA ILE A 97 7.42 14.43 -6.19
C ILE A 97 6.32 13.52 -6.70
N ILE A 98 5.40 13.15 -5.81
CA ILE A 98 4.29 12.25 -6.11
C ILE A 98 3.01 13.10 -6.16
N CYS A 99 2.43 13.22 -7.35
CA CYS A 99 1.13 13.87 -7.56
C CYS A 99 0.01 12.84 -7.46
N ASP A 100 -0.95 13.08 -6.55
CA ASP A 100 -2.20 12.34 -6.49
C ASP A 100 -3.15 12.90 -7.56
N ARG A 101 -3.16 12.27 -8.73
CA ARG A 101 -3.65 12.82 -10.01
C ARG A 101 -2.80 13.98 -10.54
N GLY A 102 -2.85 14.21 -11.85
CA GLY A 102 -2.11 15.29 -12.52
C GLY A 102 -2.99 16.07 -13.50
N ALA A 103 -2.37 16.98 -14.25
CA ALA A 103 -3.04 18.01 -15.05
C ALA A 103 -4.00 17.47 -16.12
N MET A 104 -3.81 16.22 -16.57
CA MET A 104 -4.72 15.58 -17.53
C MET A 104 -5.92 14.90 -16.87
N ASP A 105 -5.85 14.51 -15.59
CA ASP A 105 -6.95 13.81 -14.91
C ASP A 105 -8.30 14.57 -14.96
N PRO A 106 -8.37 15.91 -14.84
CA PRO A 106 -9.63 16.64 -15.00
C PRO A 106 -10.33 16.41 -16.35
N SER A 107 -9.58 16.13 -17.43
CA SER A 107 -10.17 15.87 -18.74
C SER A 107 -11.00 14.59 -18.78
N ALA A 108 -10.82 13.68 -17.83
CA ALA A 108 -11.63 12.45 -17.71
C ALA A 108 -13.07 12.71 -17.27
N PHE A 109 -13.37 13.92 -16.77
CA PHE A 109 -14.67 14.29 -16.19
C PHE A 109 -15.47 15.29 -17.05
N ILE A 110 -14.94 15.70 -18.20
CA ILE A 110 -15.59 16.66 -19.10
C ILE A 110 -15.51 16.20 -20.55
N SER A 111 -16.36 16.77 -21.41
CA SER A 111 -16.33 16.45 -22.84
C SER A 111 -15.06 16.96 -23.50
N LYS A 112 -14.69 16.36 -24.64
CA LYS A 112 -13.52 16.77 -25.43
C LYS A 112 -13.63 18.22 -25.89
N GLU A 113 -14.81 18.65 -26.31
CA GLU A 113 -15.09 20.02 -26.75
C GLU A 113 -14.90 21.02 -25.61
N THR A 114 -15.33 20.63 -24.40
CA THR A 114 -15.16 21.43 -23.17
C THR A 114 -13.68 21.55 -22.80
N TRP A 115 -12.92 20.46 -22.91
CA TRP A 115 -11.47 20.44 -22.69
C TRP A 115 -10.73 21.33 -23.69
N GLU A 116 -11.05 21.22 -24.98
CA GLU A 116 -10.45 22.03 -26.04
C GLU A 116 -10.78 23.52 -25.90
N ARG A 117 -11.99 23.87 -25.44
CA ARG A 117 -12.35 25.24 -25.06
C ARG A 117 -11.45 25.75 -23.94
N MET A 118 -11.30 24.98 -22.86
CA MET A 118 -10.47 25.34 -21.71
C MET A 118 -9.00 25.54 -22.09
N MET A 119 -8.44 24.68 -22.94
CA MET A 119 -7.07 24.81 -23.43
C MET A 119 -6.87 26.12 -24.19
N ARG A 120 -7.79 26.48 -25.11
CA ARG A 120 -7.70 27.71 -25.91
C ARG A 120 -7.82 28.96 -25.06
N GLU A 121 -8.82 29.01 -24.17
CA GLU A 121 -9.08 30.19 -23.34
C GLU A 121 -7.95 30.48 -22.35
N ASN A 122 -7.23 29.45 -21.90
CA ASN A 122 -6.12 29.58 -20.95
C ASN A 122 -4.74 29.59 -21.60
N ASN A 123 -4.66 29.51 -22.92
CA ASN A 123 -3.41 29.37 -23.67
C ASN A 123 -2.56 28.19 -23.17
N TRP A 124 -3.23 27.08 -22.84
CA TRP A 124 -2.59 25.82 -22.47
C TRP A 124 -2.50 24.90 -23.68
N ASN A 125 -1.60 23.93 -23.60
CA ASN A 125 -1.49 22.89 -24.62
C ASN A 125 -1.20 21.55 -23.96
N ASN A 126 -1.70 20.48 -24.59
CA ASN A 126 -1.58 19.13 -24.06
C ASN A 126 -0.13 18.65 -23.98
N VAL A 127 0.80 19.11 -24.82
CA VAL A 127 2.21 18.69 -24.76
C VAL A 127 2.87 19.20 -23.48
N GLU A 128 2.65 20.47 -23.14
CA GLU A 128 3.15 21.04 -21.89
C GLU A 128 2.51 20.36 -20.67
N LEU A 129 1.18 20.19 -20.67
CA LEU A 129 0.46 19.61 -19.53
C LEU A 129 0.73 18.11 -19.35
N ARG A 130 0.82 17.35 -20.45
CA ARG A 130 1.01 15.90 -20.44
C ARG A 130 2.49 15.55 -20.36
N ASP A 131 3.29 15.98 -21.34
CA ASP A 131 4.62 15.42 -21.64
C ASP A 131 5.75 16.14 -20.90
N ASN A 132 5.77 17.47 -20.92
CA ASN A 132 6.90 18.24 -20.36
C ASN A 132 6.80 18.42 -18.85
N ARG A 133 5.59 18.35 -18.30
CA ARG A 133 5.35 18.62 -16.88
C ARG A 133 5.77 17.46 -15.97
N TYR A 134 5.55 16.23 -16.41
CA TYR A 134 5.76 15.02 -15.61
C TYR A 134 6.85 14.13 -16.23
N ASN A 135 7.61 13.44 -15.39
CA ASN A 135 8.60 12.49 -15.88
C ASN A 135 8.01 11.10 -16.14
N GLN A 136 6.97 10.74 -15.38
CA GLN A 136 6.32 9.44 -15.48
C GLN A 136 4.89 9.51 -14.96
N ILE A 137 4.03 8.74 -15.61
CA ILE A 137 2.65 8.52 -15.21
C ILE A 137 2.49 7.04 -14.88
N VAL A 138 1.94 6.74 -13.71
CA VAL A 138 1.63 5.37 -13.29
C VAL A 138 0.13 5.24 -13.06
N HIS A 139 -0.53 4.45 -13.91
CA HIS A 139 -1.95 4.14 -13.81
C HIS A 139 -2.17 2.93 -12.91
N MET A 140 -2.84 3.16 -11.79
CA MET A 140 -3.19 2.13 -10.83
C MET A 140 -4.60 1.63 -11.10
N VAL A 141 -4.72 0.50 -11.83
CA VAL A 141 -6.00 -0.06 -12.27
C VAL A 141 -6.92 -0.33 -11.08
N THR A 142 -8.17 0.11 -11.14
CA THR A 142 -9.18 -0.12 -10.09
C THR A 142 -9.31 -1.60 -9.72
N ALA A 143 -9.56 -1.90 -8.43
CA ALA A 143 -9.94 -3.26 -8.01
C ALA A 143 -11.22 -3.75 -8.70
N ALA A 144 -12.08 -2.84 -9.20
CA ALA A 144 -13.26 -3.21 -9.97
C ALA A 144 -12.94 -3.92 -11.30
N ARG A 145 -11.68 -4.07 -11.69
CA ARG A 145 -11.26 -4.77 -12.91
C ARG A 145 -10.23 -5.86 -12.59
N GLY A 146 -10.65 -7.12 -12.61
CA GLY A 146 -9.77 -8.28 -12.37
C GLY A 146 -9.39 -8.52 -10.90
N ALA A 147 -10.06 -7.84 -9.97
CA ALA A 147 -9.97 -8.06 -8.52
C ALA A 147 -11.26 -7.61 -7.82
N GLU A 148 -12.41 -7.82 -8.47
CA GLU A 148 -13.74 -7.31 -8.10
C GLU A 148 -14.12 -7.69 -6.67
N ASP A 149 -13.71 -8.89 -6.26
CA ASP A 149 -13.88 -9.38 -4.89
C ASP A 149 -13.23 -8.49 -3.83
N PHE A 150 -12.24 -7.67 -4.19
CA PHE A 150 -11.56 -6.75 -3.27
C PHE A 150 -12.05 -5.30 -3.41
N TYR A 151 -13.02 -5.02 -4.30
CA TYR A 151 -13.66 -3.72 -4.41
C TYR A 151 -14.67 -3.54 -3.26
N SER A 152 -14.43 -2.57 -2.38
CA SER A 152 -15.34 -2.20 -1.29
C SER A 152 -15.60 -0.69 -1.30
N THR A 153 -16.86 -0.33 -1.06
CA THR A 153 -17.34 1.04 -0.90
C THR A 153 -17.38 1.47 0.58
N GLU A 154 -17.15 0.55 1.52
CA GLU A 154 -17.47 0.73 2.95
C GLU A 154 -16.53 1.71 3.69
N ASP A 155 -15.29 1.92 3.21
CA ASP A 155 -14.25 2.66 3.96
C ASP A 155 -14.06 4.13 3.53
N HIS A 156 -14.82 4.62 2.55
CA HIS A 156 -14.70 6.00 2.08
C HIS A 156 -16.08 6.65 1.96
N ALA A 157 -16.40 7.55 2.90
CA ALA A 157 -17.67 8.29 2.99
C ALA A 157 -18.08 9.10 1.74
N CYS A 158 -17.25 9.12 0.70
CA CYS A 158 -17.50 9.79 -0.58
C CYS A 158 -17.66 8.82 -1.78
N ARG A 159 -17.72 7.49 -1.57
CA ARG A 159 -17.81 6.52 -2.68
C ARG A 159 -19.19 5.88 -2.75
N SER A 160 -20.00 6.34 -3.68
CA SER A 160 -21.31 5.77 -4.01
C SER A 160 -21.30 4.96 -5.30
N GLU A 161 -20.15 4.87 -5.98
CA GLU A 161 -20.07 4.28 -7.32
C GLU A 161 -20.03 2.75 -7.28
N GLY A 162 -20.95 2.13 -8.02
CA GLY A 162 -20.94 0.69 -8.28
C GLY A 162 -19.72 0.24 -9.08
N VAL A 163 -19.51 -1.07 -9.16
CA VAL A 163 -18.36 -1.70 -9.83
C VAL A 163 -18.22 -1.24 -11.29
N ASP A 164 -19.33 -1.12 -12.03
CA ASP A 164 -19.29 -0.73 -13.44
C ASP A 164 -18.87 0.73 -13.62
N LEU A 165 -19.46 1.65 -12.86
CA LEU A 165 -19.05 3.05 -12.87
C LEU A 165 -17.57 3.19 -12.48
N ALA A 166 -17.09 2.40 -11.52
CA ALA A 166 -15.66 2.39 -11.16
C ALA A 166 -14.75 1.92 -12.32
N ARG A 167 -15.20 0.97 -13.15
CA ARG A 167 -14.46 0.52 -14.35
C ARG A 167 -14.41 1.61 -15.42
N ASP A 168 -15.51 2.34 -15.61
CA ASP A 168 -15.60 3.43 -16.58
C ASP A 168 -14.72 4.61 -16.16
N LEU A 169 -14.78 4.99 -14.88
CA LEU A 169 -13.91 6.03 -14.31
C LEU A 169 -12.42 5.64 -14.41
N ASP A 170 -12.08 4.36 -14.20
CA ASP A 170 -10.70 3.88 -14.40
C ASP A 170 -10.28 3.97 -15.87
N HIS A 171 -11.15 3.60 -16.80
CA HIS A 171 -10.89 3.70 -18.22
C HIS A 171 -10.66 5.15 -18.67
N ASN A 172 -11.52 6.07 -18.25
CA ASN A 172 -11.42 7.49 -18.59
C ASN A 172 -10.15 8.11 -18.00
N ALA A 173 -9.79 7.74 -16.76
CA ALA A 173 -8.54 8.18 -16.15
C ALA A 173 -7.32 7.69 -16.94
N ALA A 174 -7.30 6.44 -17.39
CA ALA A 174 -6.21 5.94 -18.25
C ALA A 174 -6.18 6.67 -19.61
N ALA A 175 -7.35 6.88 -20.22
CA ALA A 175 -7.50 7.50 -21.52
C ALA A 175 -6.97 8.96 -21.54
N ALA A 176 -7.15 9.70 -20.45
CA ALA A 176 -6.66 11.07 -20.30
C ALA A 176 -5.13 11.21 -20.48
N TRP A 177 -4.38 10.14 -20.19
CA TRP A 177 -2.92 10.12 -20.27
C TRP A 177 -2.36 9.45 -21.54
N VAL A 178 -3.23 8.99 -22.44
CA VAL A 178 -2.80 8.35 -23.69
C VAL A 178 -1.93 9.33 -24.49
N GLY A 179 -0.77 8.82 -24.92
CA GLY A 179 0.24 9.57 -25.66
C GLY A 179 1.40 10.10 -24.81
N HIS A 180 1.35 10.01 -23.47
CA HIS A 180 2.52 10.29 -22.65
C HIS A 180 3.63 9.25 -22.92
N PRO A 181 4.90 9.65 -23.14
CA PRO A 181 5.98 8.73 -23.52
C PRO A 181 6.34 7.71 -22.43
N TYR A 182 6.08 8.05 -21.17
CA TYR A 182 6.39 7.21 -20.00
C TYR A 182 5.12 6.95 -19.18
N PHE A 183 4.24 6.12 -19.73
CA PHE A 183 2.99 5.71 -19.13
C PHE A 183 3.04 4.22 -18.76
N ASP A 184 3.04 3.91 -17.46
CA ASP A 184 3.11 2.54 -16.95
C ASP A 184 1.78 2.13 -16.31
N VAL A 185 1.24 0.98 -16.72
CA VAL A 185 -0.03 0.45 -16.21
C VAL A 185 0.22 -0.67 -15.20
N ILE A 186 -0.33 -0.53 -14.00
CA ILE A 186 -0.22 -1.51 -12.92
C ILE A 186 -1.59 -2.16 -12.69
N ASP A 187 -1.80 -3.29 -13.35
CA ASP A 187 -3.03 -4.09 -13.30
C ASP A 187 -3.18 -4.91 -11.99
N ASN A 188 -4.23 -5.74 -11.91
CA ASN A 188 -4.48 -6.63 -10.76
C ASN A 188 -4.06 -8.09 -11.00
N SER A 189 -3.11 -8.35 -11.91
CA SER A 189 -2.62 -9.72 -12.22
C SER A 189 -1.92 -10.44 -11.06
N THR A 190 -1.61 -9.71 -9.98
CA THR A 190 -0.93 -10.21 -8.78
C THR A 190 -1.72 -9.83 -7.53
N ASP A 191 -1.38 -10.42 -6.39
CA ASP A 191 -1.86 -9.93 -5.10
C ASP A 191 -1.51 -8.44 -4.87
N PHE A 192 -2.18 -7.82 -3.90
CA PHE A 192 -2.03 -6.39 -3.66
C PHE A 192 -0.57 -5.98 -3.35
N GLU A 193 0.18 -6.81 -2.63
CA GLU A 193 1.61 -6.54 -2.39
C GLU A 193 2.47 -6.70 -3.64
N GLY A 194 2.18 -7.68 -4.51
CA GLY A 194 2.78 -7.80 -5.84
C GLY A 194 2.50 -6.59 -6.70
N LYS A 195 1.27 -6.06 -6.65
CA LYS A 195 0.87 -4.85 -7.36
C LYS A 195 1.69 -3.64 -6.89
N MET A 196 1.81 -3.44 -5.57
CA MET A 196 2.64 -2.36 -5.00
C MET A 196 4.12 -2.51 -5.36
N ARG A 197 4.65 -3.74 -5.39
CA ARG A 197 6.04 -4.01 -5.80
C ARG A 197 6.28 -3.65 -7.27
N ARG A 198 5.38 -4.04 -8.18
CA ARG A 198 5.45 -3.67 -9.60
C ARG A 198 5.39 -2.16 -9.80
N MET A 199 4.53 -1.47 -9.06
CA MET A 199 4.46 0.01 -9.07
C MET A 199 5.77 0.66 -8.62
N ILE A 200 6.38 0.21 -7.51
CA ILE A 200 7.70 0.76 -7.10
C ILE A 200 8.77 0.39 -8.14
N GLY A 201 8.71 -0.83 -8.68
CA GLY A 201 9.64 -1.34 -9.69
C GLY A 201 9.66 -0.51 -10.95
N SER A 202 8.48 -0.15 -11.49
CA SER A 202 8.38 0.72 -12.67
C SER A 202 9.02 2.08 -12.42
N VAL A 203 8.77 2.70 -11.27
CA VAL A 203 9.38 4.01 -10.92
C VAL A 203 10.90 3.89 -10.80
N CYS A 204 11.41 2.84 -10.17
CA CYS A 204 12.85 2.65 -10.02
C CYS A 204 13.56 2.36 -11.34
N GLN A 205 12.93 1.55 -12.21
CA GLN A 205 13.44 1.26 -13.55
C GLN A 205 13.61 2.54 -14.37
N ARG A 206 12.60 3.42 -14.36
CA ARG A 206 12.67 4.71 -15.08
C ARG A 206 13.71 5.66 -14.49
N LEU A 207 13.90 5.63 -13.17
CA LEU A 207 14.92 6.42 -12.49
C LEU A 207 16.35 5.88 -12.65
N GLY A 208 16.49 4.66 -13.20
CA GLY A 208 17.77 3.96 -13.28
C GLY A 208 18.32 3.57 -11.90
N ILE A 209 17.45 3.36 -10.91
CA ILE A 209 17.85 2.88 -9.59
C ILE A 209 17.91 1.37 -9.64
N ASP A 210 19.10 0.81 -9.42
CA ASP A 210 19.25 -0.62 -9.19
C ASP A 210 18.61 -0.98 -7.85
N THR A 211 17.49 -1.71 -7.92
CA THR A 211 16.75 -2.15 -6.73
C THR A 211 17.18 -3.54 -6.26
N GLY A 212 18.16 -4.14 -6.96
CA GLY A 212 18.55 -5.53 -6.78
C GLY A 212 17.34 -6.45 -6.74
N ASP A 213 17.34 -7.38 -5.79
CA ASP A 213 16.31 -8.41 -5.67
C ASP A 213 15.06 -7.95 -4.89
N ARG A 214 15.04 -6.69 -4.41
CA ARG A 214 14.04 -6.23 -3.43
C ARG A 214 12.64 -6.11 -4.03
N LEU A 215 12.55 -5.82 -5.33
CA LEU A 215 11.29 -5.58 -6.06
C LEU A 215 10.93 -6.69 -7.05
N LEU A 216 11.75 -7.75 -7.14
CA LEU A 216 11.40 -8.91 -7.94
C LEU A 216 10.09 -9.54 -7.44
N THR A 217 9.30 -10.12 -8.35
CA THR A 217 7.95 -10.65 -8.09
C THR A 217 7.92 -11.75 -7.03
N ASN A 218 9.01 -12.49 -6.86
CA ASN A 218 9.22 -13.50 -5.82
C ASN A 218 9.82 -12.95 -4.51
N SER A 219 9.98 -11.63 -4.37
CA SER A 219 10.52 -11.00 -3.15
C SER A 219 9.58 -11.24 -1.96
N ARG A 220 10.06 -11.98 -0.96
CA ARG A 220 9.31 -12.36 0.23
C ARG A 220 9.89 -11.70 1.47
N LYS A 221 9.03 -11.45 2.45
CA LYS A 221 9.47 -10.99 3.78
C LYS A 221 10.11 -12.17 4.50
N LEU A 222 11.32 -11.99 5.00
CA LEU A 222 11.98 -12.95 5.88
C LEU A 222 12.22 -12.33 7.25
N LYS A 223 12.10 -13.15 8.29
CA LYS A 223 12.30 -12.76 9.68
C LYS A 223 13.22 -13.75 10.36
N PHE A 224 14.25 -13.25 11.03
CA PHE A 224 15.24 -14.05 11.76
C PHE A 224 15.24 -13.67 13.23
N LEU A 225 15.37 -14.67 14.10
CA LEU A 225 15.63 -14.47 15.51
C LEU A 225 17.10 -14.14 15.72
N VAL A 226 17.37 -13.01 16.39
CA VAL A 226 18.72 -12.58 16.73
C VAL A 226 18.97 -12.85 18.20
N THR A 227 20.10 -13.49 18.51
CA THR A 227 20.51 -13.75 19.89
C THR A 227 21.49 -12.69 20.36
N GLY A 228 21.36 -12.27 21.61
CA GLY A 228 22.25 -11.30 22.23
C GLY A 228 23.59 -11.90 22.69
N PRO A 229 24.53 -11.03 23.10
CA PRO A 229 24.45 -9.56 23.08
C PRO A 229 24.57 -8.98 21.66
N LEU A 230 24.08 -7.75 21.46
CA LEU A 230 24.32 -7.03 20.20
C LEU A 230 25.79 -6.59 20.10
N PRO A 231 26.38 -6.60 18.90
CA PRO A 231 27.71 -6.01 18.69
C PRO A 231 27.69 -4.51 18.96
N ASP A 232 28.88 -3.95 19.16
CA ASP A 232 29.08 -2.51 19.30
C ASP A 232 28.59 -1.76 18.05
N ASP A 233 28.11 -0.52 18.26
CA ASP A 233 27.55 0.32 17.20
C ASP A 233 28.57 0.61 16.08
N SER A 234 29.87 0.62 16.40
CA SER A 234 30.97 0.81 15.42
C SER A 234 31.09 -0.30 14.38
N ILE A 235 30.55 -1.49 14.66
CA ILE A 235 30.60 -2.65 13.74
C ILE A 235 29.53 -2.53 12.65
N TYR A 236 28.45 -1.78 12.93
CA TYR A 236 27.39 -1.58 11.95
C TYR A 236 27.87 -0.64 10.83
N PRO A 237 27.43 -0.83 9.57
CA PRO A 237 27.51 0.23 8.59
C PRO A 237 26.60 1.39 9.00
N SER A 238 26.57 2.45 8.19
CA SER A 238 25.62 3.55 8.40
C SER A 238 24.20 3.04 8.67
N PHE A 239 23.65 3.44 9.81
CA PHE A 239 22.34 3.00 10.28
C PHE A 239 21.51 4.19 10.79
N GLN A 240 20.21 3.94 10.92
CA GLN A 240 19.25 4.88 11.50
C GLN A 240 18.39 4.16 12.52
N ASP A 241 18.25 4.76 13.71
CA ASP A 241 17.45 4.23 14.80
C ASP A 241 16.12 4.96 14.92
N PHE A 242 15.03 4.20 15.01
CA PHE A 242 13.68 4.72 15.17
C PHE A 242 13.04 4.18 16.44
N GLU A 243 12.38 5.06 17.17
CA GLU A 243 11.41 4.67 18.19
C GLU A 243 10.14 4.19 17.52
N VAL A 244 9.67 3.01 17.87
CA VAL A 244 8.44 2.45 17.31
C VAL A 244 7.55 1.91 18.42
N VAL A 245 6.31 2.38 18.44
CA VAL A 245 5.28 1.97 19.40
C VAL A 245 4.09 1.40 18.64
N HIS A 246 3.62 0.22 19.04
CA HIS A 246 2.42 -0.41 18.50
C HIS A 246 1.37 -0.62 19.59
N ASN A 247 0.12 -0.34 19.23
CA ASN A 247 -1.06 -0.62 20.04
C ASN A 247 -2.07 -1.38 19.19
N TYR A 248 -2.65 -2.46 19.72
CA TYR A 248 -3.81 -3.10 19.11
C TYR A 248 -5.09 -2.43 19.62
N LEU A 249 -6.07 -2.26 18.74
CA LEU A 249 -7.37 -1.69 19.06
C LEU A 249 -8.42 -2.79 19.13
N GLN A 250 -9.51 -2.52 19.84
CA GLN A 250 -10.66 -3.43 19.86
C GLN A 250 -11.24 -3.55 18.44
N SER A 251 -11.47 -4.78 17.99
CA SER A 251 -12.07 -5.06 16.69
C SER A 251 -12.82 -6.38 16.70
N GLU A 252 -13.83 -6.50 15.84
CA GLU A 252 -14.56 -7.76 15.68
C GLU A 252 -13.65 -8.85 15.11
N PRO A 253 -13.56 -10.03 15.74
CA PRO A 253 -12.85 -11.17 15.17
C PRO A 253 -13.43 -11.54 13.79
N PRO A 254 -12.60 -11.92 12.81
CA PRO A 254 -11.16 -12.18 12.89
C PRO A 254 -10.27 -10.97 12.48
N ASN A 255 -10.81 -9.75 12.45
CA ASN A 255 -10.04 -8.56 12.08
C ASN A 255 -8.98 -8.24 13.14
N GLN A 256 -7.82 -7.76 12.71
CA GLN A 256 -6.78 -7.23 13.59
C GLN A 256 -6.52 -5.78 13.26
N VAL A 257 -6.82 -4.90 14.21
CA VAL A 257 -6.62 -3.47 14.07
C VAL A 257 -5.45 -3.01 14.93
N ARG A 258 -4.52 -2.26 14.35
CA ARG A 258 -3.37 -1.71 15.08
C ARG A 258 -3.06 -0.27 14.71
N LEU A 259 -2.59 0.48 15.70
CA LEU A 259 -1.92 1.75 15.53
C LEU A 259 -0.40 1.58 15.63
N ARG A 260 0.34 2.32 14.81
CA ARG A 260 1.79 2.43 14.86
C ARG A 260 2.20 3.89 14.96
N LYS A 261 2.98 4.23 15.99
CA LYS A 261 3.77 5.48 16.07
C LYS A 261 5.22 5.14 15.75
N ARG A 262 5.84 5.81 14.79
CA ARG A 262 7.26 5.62 14.44
C ARG A 262 7.94 6.96 14.24
N GLY A 263 9.09 7.18 14.86
CA GLY A 263 9.80 8.47 14.75
C GLY A 263 11.21 8.45 15.31
N GLN A 264 11.85 9.62 15.24
CA GLN A 264 13.16 9.90 15.83
C GLN A 264 13.25 11.40 16.12
N ALA A 265 14.07 11.80 17.10
CA ALA A 265 14.29 13.21 17.47
C ALA A 265 12.99 14.01 17.68
N GLY A 266 11.98 13.41 18.34
CA GLY A 266 10.70 14.06 18.64
C GLY A 266 9.71 14.15 17.47
N HIS A 267 10.08 13.75 16.25
CA HIS A 267 9.21 13.76 15.08
C HIS A 267 8.66 12.38 14.77
N PHE A 268 7.34 12.25 14.64
CA PHE A 268 6.66 10.95 14.50
C PHE A 268 5.68 10.89 13.33
N SER A 269 5.60 9.70 12.75
CA SER A 269 4.58 9.27 11.80
C SER A 269 3.61 8.30 12.47
N TYR A 270 2.34 8.38 12.09
CA TYR A 270 1.27 7.57 12.68
C TYR A 270 0.53 6.80 11.58
N ILE A 271 0.34 5.48 11.77
CA ILE A 271 -0.38 4.64 10.82
C ILE A 271 -1.42 3.80 11.55
N HIS A 272 -2.64 3.83 11.04
CA HIS A 272 -3.70 2.87 11.34
C HIS A 272 -3.61 1.71 10.35
N THR A 273 -3.64 0.48 10.84
CA THR A 273 -3.64 -0.71 10.01
C THR A 273 -4.81 -1.61 10.39
N VAL A 274 -5.65 -1.92 9.42
CA VAL A 274 -6.73 -2.91 9.54
C VAL A 274 -6.35 -4.12 8.71
N ARG A 275 -6.18 -5.25 9.38
CA ARG A 275 -5.89 -6.54 8.74
C ARG A 275 -7.16 -7.39 8.79
N ARG A 276 -7.76 -7.62 7.63
CA ARG A 276 -8.97 -8.44 7.47
C ARG A 276 -8.58 -9.92 7.24
N PRO A 277 -9.47 -10.87 7.56
CA PRO A 277 -9.25 -12.29 7.29
C PRO A 277 -8.99 -12.58 5.82
N VAL A 278 -8.54 -13.80 5.58
CA VAL A 278 -8.24 -14.32 4.25
C VAL A 278 -9.49 -14.24 3.36
N LYS A 279 -9.45 -13.40 2.32
CA LYS A 279 -10.41 -13.42 1.21
C LYS A 279 -9.70 -14.02 0.01
N LEU A 280 -10.23 -15.12 -0.54
CA LEU A 280 -9.64 -15.86 -1.68
C LEU A 280 -8.16 -16.24 -1.48
N GLY A 281 -7.79 -16.72 -0.28
CA GLY A 281 -6.39 -17.06 0.01
C GLY A 281 -5.49 -15.86 0.31
N GLN A 282 -5.95 -14.61 0.18
CA GLN A 282 -5.13 -13.42 0.45
C GLN A 282 -5.53 -12.72 1.76
N VAL A 283 -4.53 -12.36 2.56
CA VAL A 283 -4.74 -11.50 3.74
C VAL A 283 -4.75 -10.04 3.30
N VAL A 284 -5.87 -9.35 3.49
CA VAL A 284 -6.01 -7.93 3.13
C VAL A 284 -5.53 -7.06 4.30
N GLU A 285 -4.49 -6.24 4.08
CA GLU A 285 -3.97 -5.28 5.06
C GLU A 285 -4.14 -3.84 4.53
N VAL A 286 -5.10 -3.10 5.08
CA VAL A 286 -5.34 -1.69 4.76
C VAL A 286 -4.52 -0.81 5.70
N LYS A 287 -3.81 0.18 5.15
CA LYS A 287 -2.97 1.12 5.91
C LYS A 287 -3.41 2.56 5.64
N THR A 288 -3.76 3.27 6.71
CA THR A 288 -4.17 4.67 6.64
C THR A 288 -3.18 5.53 7.43
N GLN A 289 -2.64 6.57 6.80
CA GLN A 289 -1.81 7.56 7.48
C GLN A 289 -2.69 8.42 8.40
N LEU A 290 -2.23 8.68 9.61
CA LEU A 290 -2.96 9.49 10.59
C LEU A 290 -2.21 10.78 10.92
N THR A 291 -2.97 11.79 11.38
CA THR A 291 -2.43 12.92 12.13
C THR A 291 -2.13 12.51 13.58
N HIS A 292 -1.41 13.36 14.32
CA HIS A 292 -1.20 13.14 15.75
C HIS A 292 -2.53 13.12 16.53
N ARG A 293 -3.45 14.03 16.19
CA ARG A 293 -4.76 14.13 16.86
C ARG A 293 -5.59 12.85 16.66
N ASP A 294 -5.69 12.36 15.42
CA ASP A 294 -6.45 11.15 15.11
C ASP A 294 -5.84 9.92 15.78
N TYR A 295 -4.50 9.86 15.85
CA TYR A 295 -3.80 8.81 16.58
C TYR A 295 -4.18 8.80 18.07
N ILE A 296 -4.20 9.96 18.74
CA ILE A 296 -4.58 10.05 20.15
C ILE A 296 -6.05 9.66 20.36
N ASN A 297 -6.95 10.11 19.48
CA ASN A 297 -8.36 9.75 19.54
C ASN A 297 -8.59 8.23 19.41
N LEU A 298 -7.97 7.59 18.41
CA LEU A 298 -8.08 6.15 18.20
C LEU A 298 -7.38 5.35 19.30
N LEU A 299 -6.33 5.90 19.92
CA LEU A 299 -5.62 5.24 21.02
C LEU A 299 -6.53 5.01 22.24
N ALA A 300 -7.60 5.80 22.41
CA ALA A 300 -8.60 5.58 23.45
C ALA A 300 -9.33 4.23 23.31
N GLN A 301 -9.37 3.65 22.10
CA GLN A 301 -10.02 2.35 21.81
C GLN A 301 -9.05 1.17 21.91
N LYS A 302 -7.93 1.34 22.62
CA LYS A 302 -6.91 0.30 22.80
C LYS A 302 -7.52 -0.97 23.39
N ASP A 303 -7.17 -2.10 22.80
CA ASP A 303 -7.57 -3.41 23.30
C ASP A 303 -6.84 -3.71 24.62
N SER A 304 -7.61 -3.89 25.68
CA SER A 304 -7.10 -4.19 27.01
C SER A 304 -6.44 -5.57 27.09
N SER A 305 -6.76 -6.49 26.18
CA SER A 305 -6.16 -7.83 26.10
C SER A 305 -4.78 -7.86 25.44
N HIS A 306 -4.28 -6.71 24.96
CA HIS A 306 -2.94 -6.56 24.44
C HIS A 306 -2.10 -5.54 25.24
N PHE A 307 -0.82 -5.83 25.39
CA PHE A 307 0.21 -4.88 25.83
C PHE A 307 0.60 -3.95 24.68
N THR A 308 0.99 -2.72 25.03
CA THR A 308 1.72 -1.86 24.09
C THR A 308 3.09 -2.47 23.84
N ILE A 309 3.50 -2.50 22.57
CA ILE A 309 4.83 -2.95 22.18
C ILE A 309 5.70 -1.72 21.94
N TYR A 310 6.79 -1.63 22.67
CA TYR A 310 7.86 -0.65 22.48
C TYR A 310 9.05 -1.35 21.83
N LYS A 311 9.62 -0.73 20.81
CA LYS A 311 10.83 -1.25 20.18
C LYS A 311 11.69 -0.13 19.60
N LYS A 312 12.98 -0.35 19.65
CA LYS A 312 13.96 0.39 18.85
C LYS A 312 14.15 -0.35 17.54
N ARG A 313 13.89 0.31 16.42
CA ARG A 313 14.09 -0.24 15.07
C ARG A 313 15.35 0.35 14.48
N ARG A 314 16.40 -0.45 14.37
CA ARG A 314 17.64 -0.09 13.67
C ARG A 314 17.55 -0.52 12.22
N CYS A 315 17.67 0.45 11.31
CA CYS A 315 17.64 0.24 9.87
C CYS A 315 19.04 0.42 9.30
N PHE A 316 19.51 -0.53 8.49
CA PHE A 316 20.85 -0.47 7.91
C PHE A 316 20.93 -1.25 6.59
N LEU A 317 21.95 -0.97 5.78
CA LEU A 317 22.22 -1.63 4.51
C LEU A 317 23.55 -2.39 4.60
N VAL A 318 23.54 -3.70 4.34
CA VAL A 318 24.73 -4.57 4.31
C VAL A 318 24.66 -5.45 3.08
N ASN A 319 25.75 -5.62 2.35
CA ASN A 319 25.82 -6.52 1.19
C ASN A 319 24.69 -6.30 0.18
N ASN A 320 24.37 -5.02 -0.09
CA ASN A 320 23.24 -4.59 -0.94
C ASN A 320 21.86 -5.11 -0.48
N GLN A 321 21.71 -5.44 0.80
CA GLN A 321 20.46 -5.91 1.40
C GLN A 321 20.08 -5.01 2.57
N TYR A 322 18.84 -4.51 2.54
CA TYR A 322 18.32 -3.62 3.57
C TYR A 322 17.69 -4.43 4.70
N PHE A 323 18.07 -4.12 5.93
CA PHE A 323 17.62 -4.83 7.12
C PHE A 323 16.93 -3.88 8.10
N GLN A 324 15.95 -4.43 8.82
CA GLN A 324 15.30 -3.80 9.96
C GLN A 324 15.49 -4.70 11.18
N LEU A 325 16.31 -4.28 12.13
CA LEU A 325 16.49 -4.96 13.41
C LEU A 325 15.54 -4.33 14.44
N ASP A 326 14.52 -5.08 14.84
CA ASP A 326 13.61 -4.74 15.91
C ASP A 326 14.15 -5.24 17.25
N ILE A 327 14.48 -4.31 18.14
CA ILE A 327 14.94 -4.57 19.50
C ILE A 327 13.77 -4.24 20.44
N TYR A 328 13.16 -5.26 21.05
CA TYR A 328 12.01 -5.07 21.93
C TYR A 328 12.46 -4.45 23.25
N GLN A 329 11.72 -3.43 23.70
CA GLN A 329 12.04 -2.62 24.87
C GLN A 329 10.96 -2.74 25.95
N SER A 330 11.36 -2.50 27.19
CA SER A 330 10.43 -2.39 28.31
C SER A 330 9.66 -1.05 28.25
N PRO A 331 8.41 -0.99 28.74
CA PRO A 331 7.64 -2.08 29.34
C PRO A 331 7.11 -3.07 28.29
N SER A 332 7.29 -4.37 28.52
CA SER A 332 6.81 -5.42 27.61
C SER A 332 6.43 -6.67 28.38
N HIS A 333 5.66 -7.57 27.76
CA HIS A 333 5.45 -8.91 28.32
C HIS A 333 6.81 -9.61 28.56
N PRO A 334 6.99 -10.42 29.63
CA PRO A 334 8.22 -11.17 29.89
C PRO A 334 8.79 -11.93 28.68
N ARG A 335 7.93 -12.49 27.83
CA ARG A 335 8.29 -13.19 26.59
C ARG A 335 8.99 -12.33 25.53
N CYS A 336 8.86 -11.01 25.61
CA CYS A 336 9.53 -10.06 24.72
C CYS A 336 10.85 -9.54 25.30
N LYS A 337 11.17 -9.87 26.56
CA LYS A 337 12.38 -9.37 27.22
C LYS A 337 13.61 -9.94 26.50
N GLY A 338 14.45 -9.04 25.97
CA GLY A 338 15.64 -9.42 25.19
C GLY A 338 15.32 -9.96 23.78
N LEU A 339 14.07 -9.91 23.33
CA LEU A 339 13.69 -10.36 21.99
C LEU A 339 14.21 -9.40 20.93
N MET A 340 14.90 -9.94 19.92
CA MET A 340 15.39 -9.20 18.77
C MET A 340 15.04 -9.93 17.49
N LEU A 341 14.46 -9.20 16.53
CA LEU A 341 14.01 -9.76 15.26
C LEU A 341 14.61 -8.96 14.11
N LEU A 342 15.35 -9.64 13.23
CA LEU A 342 15.87 -9.06 12.00
C LEU A 342 14.88 -9.34 10.86
N GLU A 343 14.40 -8.30 10.21
CA GLU A 343 13.51 -8.41 9.06
C GLU A 343 14.18 -7.92 7.78
N THR A 344 13.93 -8.62 6.67
CA THR A 344 14.34 -8.18 5.34
C THR A 344 13.32 -8.62 4.28
N TYR A 345 13.44 -8.07 3.08
CA TYR A 345 12.64 -8.46 1.92
C TYR A 345 13.59 -8.82 0.78
N THR A 346 13.47 -10.03 0.24
CA THR A 346 14.40 -10.53 -0.78
C THR A 346 13.74 -11.59 -1.65
N ALA A 347 14.11 -11.61 -2.92
CA ALA A 347 13.79 -12.66 -3.88
C ALA A 347 14.89 -13.73 -4.02
N LEU A 348 15.99 -13.57 -3.29
CA LEU A 348 17.10 -14.51 -3.32
C LEU A 348 16.69 -15.88 -2.78
N ASN A 349 17.30 -16.92 -3.36
CA ASN A 349 17.27 -18.26 -2.80
C ASN A 349 18.05 -18.30 -1.48
N GLU A 350 17.92 -19.39 -0.72
CA GLU A 350 18.54 -19.49 0.61
C GLU A 350 20.07 -19.38 0.57
N SER A 351 20.73 -19.94 -0.45
CA SER A 351 22.19 -19.91 -0.58
C SER A 351 22.72 -18.50 -0.80
N SER A 352 22.19 -17.78 -1.79
CA SER A 352 22.62 -16.40 -2.08
C SER A 352 22.22 -15.42 -0.99
N LEU A 353 21.11 -15.68 -0.28
CA LEU A 353 20.74 -14.87 0.87
C LEU A 353 21.75 -15.02 2.01
N ARG A 354 22.23 -16.24 2.31
CA ARG A 354 23.19 -16.47 3.40
C ARG A 354 24.45 -15.62 3.26
N GLU A 355 24.92 -15.42 2.03
CA GLU A 355 26.07 -14.56 1.72
C GLU A 355 25.81 -13.07 1.99
N ARG A 356 24.54 -12.64 1.93
CA ARG A 356 24.12 -11.25 2.17
C ARG A 356 23.65 -10.98 3.60
N LEU A 357 23.53 -12.02 4.45
CA LEU A 357 23.16 -11.82 5.85
C LEU A 357 24.28 -11.08 6.60
N PRO A 358 23.95 -10.22 7.57
CA PRO A 358 24.94 -9.50 8.37
C PRO A 358 25.68 -10.47 9.28
N VAL A 359 26.88 -10.89 8.89
CA VAL A 359 27.70 -11.86 9.63
C VAL A 359 28.08 -11.41 11.05
N PHE A 360 28.03 -10.11 11.30
CA PHE A 360 28.24 -9.53 12.63
C PHE A 360 27.07 -9.75 13.60
N LEU A 361 25.90 -10.21 13.12
CA LEU A 361 24.76 -10.57 13.96
C LEU A 361 24.66 -12.09 14.14
N LYS A 362 24.41 -12.52 15.38
CA LYS A 362 24.18 -13.94 15.70
C LYS A 362 22.73 -14.34 15.43
N LEU A 363 22.48 -14.77 14.20
CA LEU A 363 21.16 -15.26 13.75
C LEU A 363 20.97 -16.72 14.18
N GLU A 364 19.95 -17.01 15.00
CA GLU A 364 19.67 -18.37 15.48
C GLU A 364 18.89 -19.18 14.46
N LYS A 365 17.77 -18.63 13.98
CA LYS A 365 16.86 -19.30 13.04
C LYS A 365 15.95 -18.33 12.32
N GLU A 366 15.48 -18.77 11.16
CA GLU A 366 14.36 -18.13 10.46
C GLU A 366 13.05 -18.41 11.22
N VAL A 367 12.27 -17.36 11.48
CA VAL A 367 10.97 -17.39 12.16
C VAL A 367 9.86 -16.74 11.33
N THR A 368 10.06 -16.64 10.02
CA THR A 368 9.04 -16.20 9.05
C THR A 368 7.78 -17.05 9.18
N GLY A 369 6.60 -16.43 9.14
CA GLY A 369 5.31 -17.12 9.28
C GLY A 369 5.02 -17.73 10.66
N ASN A 370 6.00 -17.83 11.56
CA ASN A 370 5.81 -18.49 12.85
C ASN A 370 4.91 -17.63 13.78
N PRO A 371 3.75 -18.15 14.22
CA PRO A 371 2.79 -17.38 15.00
C PRO A 371 3.34 -16.91 16.35
N ASN A 372 4.31 -17.62 16.94
CA ASN A 372 4.95 -17.24 18.20
C ASN A 372 5.77 -15.94 18.07
N TYR A 373 6.22 -15.61 16.86
CA TYR A 373 6.98 -14.39 16.57
C TYR A 373 6.13 -13.37 15.80
N SER A 374 4.81 -13.57 15.77
CA SER A 374 3.87 -12.57 15.29
C SER A 374 3.69 -11.48 16.35
N MET A 375 3.69 -10.23 15.91
CA MET A 375 3.54 -9.10 16.83
C MET A 375 2.21 -9.13 17.59
N PHE A 376 1.16 -9.68 16.98
CA PHE A 376 -0.16 -9.85 17.59
C PHE A 376 -0.09 -10.79 18.79
N ASN A 377 0.50 -11.98 18.61
CA ASN A 377 0.63 -12.93 19.72
C ASN A 377 1.62 -12.44 20.78
N LEU A 378 2.70 -11.76 20.36
CA LEU A 378 3.67 -11.15 21.30
C LEU A 378 3.04 -10.11 22.22
N SER A 379 2.04 -9.35 21.77
CA SER A 379 1.34 -8.37 22.60
C SER A 379 0.24 -8.98 23.48
N LEU A 380 -0.25 -10.19 23.24
CA LEU A 380 -1.33 -10.77 24.06
C LEU A 380 -0.96 -10.76 25.55
N ARG A 381 -1.89 -10.36 26.42
CA ARG A 381 -1.67 -10.42 27.88
C ARG A 381 -1.76 -11.82 28.42
N GLU A 382 -2.68 -12.62 27.88
CA GLU A 382 -2.91 -14.00 28.29
C GLU A 382 -1.74 -14.92 27.91
N ASP A 383 -1.63 -16.04 28.63
CA ASP A 383 -0.70 -17.10 28.27
C ASP A 383 -1.19 -17.88 27.04
N TRP A 384 -0.28 -18.09 26.10
CA TRP A 384 -0.59 -18.69 24.79
C TRP A 384 -1.11 -20.12 24.87
N LYS A 385 -0.76 -20.88 25.92
CA LYS A 385 -1.17 -22.29 26.07
C LYS A 385 -2.69 -22.45 26.21
N ASN A 386 -3.35 -21.46 26.82
CA ASN A 386 -4.76 -21.53 27.19
C ASN A 386 -5.60 -20.42 26.53
N SER A 387 -4.96 -19.52 25.76
CA SER A 387 -5.65 -18.37 25.18
C SER A 387 -6.45 -18.76 23.94
N LYS A 388 -7.75 -18.52 23.98
CA LYS A 388 -8.63 -18.59 22.80
C LYS A 388 -8.35 -17.46 21.79
N LYS A 389 -7.55 -16.46 22.17
CA LYS A 389 -7.14 -15.32 21.34
C LYS A 389 -5.80 -15.56 20.65
N PHE A 390 -5.09 -16.64 20.94
CA PHE A 390 -3.86 -16.97 20.24
C PHE A 390 -4.15 -17.24 18.77
N CYS A 391 -3.52 -16.44 17.91
CA CYS A 391 -3.79 -16.52 16.49
C CYS A 391 -2.77 -17.47 15.82
N ALA A 392 -3.19 -18.71 15.58
CA ALA A 392 -2.33 -19.78 15.05
C ALA A 392 -2.08 -19.67 13.54
N THR A 393 -3.05 -19.16 12.78
CA THR A 393 -2.99 -19.05 11.32
C THR A 393 -3.31 -17.62 10.87
N ILE A 394 -2.28 -16.93 10.39
CA ILE A 394 -2.44 -15.65 9.66
C ILE A 394 -1.40 -15.54 8.54
N ALA A 395 -1.00 -16.68 7.99
CA ALA A 395 -0.08 -16.76 6.86
C ALA A 395 -0.89 -16.57 5.56
N GLY A 396 -0.46 -15.65 4.69
CA GLY A 396 -0.83 -15.75 3.27
C GLY A 396 -0.13 -16.96 2.64
N PRO A 397 -0.53 -17.42 1.44
CA PRO A 397 -0.07 -18.68 0.83
C PRO A 397 1.47 -18.82 0.77
N ASN A 398 2.21 -17.71 0.70
CA ASN A 398 3.68 -17.70 0.69
C ASN A 398 4.34 -18.00 2.05
N ASP A 399 3.60 -17.94 3.16
CA ASP A 399 4.11 -18.14 4.52
C ASP A 399 3.78 -19.55 5.08
N VAL A 400 3.03 -20.38 4.35
CA VAL A 400 2.44 -21.64 4.87
C VAL A 400 3.41 -22.83 4.81
N GLN A 401 4.43 -22.82 3.95
CA GLN A 401 5.11 -24.05 3.55
C GLN A 401 6.05 -24.70 4.60
N LYS A 402 6.38 -24.07 5.74
CA LYS A 402 7.36 -24.65 6.70
C LYS A 402 6.80 -25.07 8.07
N TYR A 403 5.58 -24.69 8.46
CA TYR A 403 5.11 -24.90 9.84
C TYR A 403 3.67 -25.43 9.98
N SER A 404 3.25 -26.35 9.09
CA SER A 404 2.13 -27.23 9.43
C SER A 404 2.61 -28.23 10.51
N LYS A 405 2.21 -27.98 11.76
CA LYS A 405 2.33 -29.00 12.81
C LYS A 405 1.47 -30.20 12.38
N LYS A 406 2.10 -31.34 12.10
CA LYS A 406 1.45 -32.65 12.19
C LYS A 406 0.96 -32.83 13.62
N GLN A 407 -0.31 -32.55 13.87
CA GLN A 407 -0.99 -33.14 15.02
C GLN A 407 -1.44 -34.53 14.58
N ASN A 408 -0.69 -35.54 15.01
CA ASN A 408 -1.15 -36.92 15.01
C ASN A 408 -2.34 -37.01 15.96
N GLY A 409 -3.50 -37.36 15.42
CA GLY A 409 -4.67 -37.82 16.16
C GLY A 409 -5.39 -38.83 15.26
N HIS A 410 -5.26 -40.11 15.60
CA HIS A 410 -6.01 -41.21 15.02
C HIS A 410 -7.50 -40.88 14.97
N ILE A 411 -8.12 -40.96 13.80
CA ILE A 411 -9.55 -41.18 13.64
C ILE A 411 -9.70 -42.27 12.57
N ASP A 412 -10.37 -43.35 12.96
CA ASP A 412 -10.62 -44.55 12.16
C ASP A 412 -11.25 -44.24 10.79
N GLU A 413 -10.68 -44.86 9.75
CA GLU A 413 -11.26 -44.91 8.41
C GLU A 413 -12.41 -45.92 8.37
N GLY A 414 -13.65 -45.43 8.19
CA GLY A 414 -14.80 -46.22 7.75
C GLY A 414 -15.09 -45.97 6.27
N PRO A 415 -15.53 -46.98 5.49
CA PRO A 415 -15.38 -46.97 4.04
C PRO A 415 -16.38 -46.07 3.33
N ILE A 416 -15.85 -45.38 2.32
CA ILE A 416 -16.57 -44.56 1.33
C ILE A 416 -17.48 -45.47 0.50
N ARG A 417 -18.79 -45.20 0.51
CA ARG A 417 -19.74 -45.72 -0.48
C ARG A 417 -19.99 -44.65 -1.54
N GLU A 418 -19.39 -44.84 -2.71
CA GLU A 418 -19.81 -44.22 -3.96
C GLU A 418 -21.25 -44.66 -4.29
N LYS A 419 -22.11 -43.70 -4.64
CA LYS A 419 -23.33 -43.98 -5.40
C LYS A 419 -23.34 -43.11 -6.65
N ILE A 420 -22.96 -43.75 -7.74
CA ILE A 420 -23.38 -43.43 -9.11
C ILE A 420 -24.85 -43.85 -9.24
N ASN A 421 -25.69 -43.01 -9.86
CA ASN A 421 -26.64 -43.42 -10.91
C ASN A 421 -27.40 -42.21 -11.46
N GLY A 422 -27.41 -42.12 -12.79
CA GLY A 422 -28.28 -41.24 -13.56
C GLY A 422 -29.54 -41.95 -14.08
N HIS A 423 -30.46 -41.13 -14.58
CA HIS A 423 -31.42 -41.29 -15.69
C HIS A 423 -32.57 -40.29 -15.42
N ALA A 424 -32.75 -39.25 -16.25
CA ALA A 424 -33.38 -39.21 -17.57
C ALA A 424 -34.92 -39.34 -17.52
N SER A 425 -35.62 -38.23 -17.83
CA SER A 425 -36.57 -38.09 -18.97
C SER A 425 -37.63 -37.01 -18.69
N ASP A 426 -37.62 -35.99 -19.56
CA ASP A 426 -38.73 -35.29 -20.23
C ASP A 426 -40.00 -34.85 -19.47
N ILE A 427 -40.41 -33.59 -19.68
CA ILE A 427 -41.63 -33.22 -20.43
C ILE A 427 -41.68 -31.69 -20.59
N GLU A 428 -42.00 -31.27 -21.82
CA GLU A 428 -42.25 -29.92 -22.33
C GLU A 428 -43.42 -29.18 -21.66
N GLY A 429 -43.43 -27.85 -21.76
CA GLY A 429 -44.64 -27.06 -21.47
C GLY A 429 -44.42 -25.56 -21.52
N ASN A 430 -44.58 -24.98 -22.72
CA ASN A 430 -44.73 -23.55 -23.00
C ASN A 430 -45.65 -22.81 -22.00
N ASN A 431 -45.28 -21.58 -21.62
CA ASN A 431 -46.15 -20.42 -21.88
C ASN A 431 -45.43 -19.07 -21.65
N THR A 432 -45.47 -18.28 -22.70
CA THR A 432 -45.31 -16.82 -22.77
C THR A 432 -46.07 -16.06 -21.68
N LEU A 433 -45.50 -14.96 -21.19
CA LEU A 433 -46.18 -13.65 -21.11
C LEU A 433 -45.18 -12.52 -20.81
N THR A 434 -45.48 -11.41 -21.47
CA THR A 434 -44.80 -10.12 -21.61
C THR A 434 -44.77 -9.25 -20.36
N ASN A 435 -43.74 -8.40 -20.25
CA ASN A 435 -43.73 -6.97 -19.82
C ASN A 435 -42.27 -6.64 -19.43
N GLY A 436 -41.53 -5.73 -20.05
CA GLY A 436 -41.91 -4.37 -20.43
C GLY A 436 -41.66 -3.43 -19.24
N ASN A 437 -40.43 -2.90 -19.09
CA ASN A 437 -40.18 -1.53 -18.62
C ASN A 437 -38.68 -1.15 -18.61
N THR A 438 -38.33 -0.36 -19.61
CA THR A 438 -37.34 0.73 -19.66
C THR A 438 -37.38 1.67 -18.44
N PHE A 439 -36.23 2.01 -17.84
CA PHE A 439 -35.94 3.29 -17.14
C PHE A 439 -34.41 3.46 -17.09
N THR A 440 -33.81 4.13 -18.08
CA THR A 440 -33.33 5.55 -18.07
C THR A 440 -32.20 5.87 -17.10
N SER A 441 -31.10 6.27 -17.72
CA SER A 441 -29.86 6.87 -17.21
C SER A 441 -30.09 8.01 -16.22
N LYS A 442 -29.27 8.06 -15.17
CA LYS A 442 -29.00 9.28 -14.41
C LYS A 442 -27.52 9.62 -14.49
N VAL A 443 -27.33 10.86 -14.93
CA VAL A 443 -26.12 11.64 -15.16
C VAL A 443 -25.35 11.88 -13.87
#